data_AF-A0A3D1R866-F1
#
_entry.id   AF-A0A3D1R866-F1
#
_cell.length_a   1.000
_cell.length_b   1.000
_cell.length_c   1.000
_cell.angle_alpha   90.00
_cell.angle_beta   90.00
_cell.angle_gamma   90.00
#
_symmetry.space_group_name_H-M   'P 1'
#
loop_
_entity.id
_entity.type
_entity.pdbx_description
1 polymer ?
#
loop_
_entity_poly.entity_id
_entity_poly.type
_entity_poly.pdbx_seq_one_letter_code
_entity_poly.pdbx_strand_id
1 'polypeptide(L)'
;VLEQERPALVSVVGDVNSTLAAALAAAKLRVPLAHVEAGLRSFDRDMPEELNRLVVDALADHLLTPSPDADENLRREGIPDSRIHRVGNVMIDSLVAALPAARALDMPQRLGLEPGRFAVCTLHRPANVDDPVCLGRILDGLDRVGQRVPILFPVHPRTRGRLPA
;
A
#
# COMPACT_ATOMS: atom_id res chain seq x y z
N VAL A 1 5.03 9.25 -24.10
CA VAL A 1 6.09 9.14 -23.06
C VAL A 1 7.13 8.09 -23.42
N LEU A 2 6.90 6.78 -23.23
CA LEU A 2 7.97 5.76 -23.43
C LEU A 2 8.61 5.79 -24.83
N GLU A 3 7.81 5.95 -25.90
CA GLU A 3 8.33 6.02 -27.28
C GLU A 3 9.12 7.31 -27.59
N GLN A 4 8.78 8.39 -26.88
CA GLN A 4 9.38 9.72 -27.05
C GLN A 4 10.66 9.85 -26.23
N GLU A 5 10.58 9.54 -24.93
CA GLU A 5 11.69 9.66 -23.97
C GLU A 5 12.70 8.51 -24.08
N ARG A 6 12.28 7.35 -24.60
CA ARG A 6 13.10 6.14 -24.77
C ARG A 6 13.96 5.82 -23.54
N PRO A 7 13.33 5.65 -22.36
CA PRO A 7 14.08 5.44 -21.13
C PRO A 7 14.86 4.13 -21.19
N ALA A 8 16.04 4.10 -20.55
CA ALA A 8 16.83 2.88 -20.42
C ALA A 8 16.22 1.87 -19.43
N LEU A 9 15.36 2.35 -18.53
CA LEU A 9 14.67 1.56 -17.51
C LEU A 9 13.39 2.28 -17.09
N VAL A 10 12.32 1.52 -16.87
CA VAL A 10 11.10 2.00 -16.21
C VAL A 10 11.06 1.41 -14.80
N SER A 11 10.82 2.25 -13.80
CA SER A 11 10.55 1.80 -12.44
C SER A 11 9.09 2.04 -12.10
N VAL A 12 8.42 1.01 -11.59
CA VAL A 12 7.06 1.08 -11.05
C VAL A 12 7.06 0.65 -9.59
N VAL A 13 6.08 1.11 -8.82
CA VAL A 13 6.00 0.88 -7.36
C VAL A 13 4.61 0.39 -6.99
N GLY A 14 4.54 -0.66 -6.17
CA GLY A 14 3.29 -1.17 -5.63
C GLY A 14 2.34 -1.74 -6.69
N ASP A 15 1.04 -1.65 -6.46
CA ASP A 15 0.08 -2.56 -7.07
C ASP A 15 -1.20 -1.90 -7.62
N VAL A 16 -1.14 -0.59 -7.83
CA VAL A 16 -2.27 0.17 -8.38
C VAL A 16 -2.35 0.05 -9.90
N ASN A 17 -3.49 0.42 -10.48
CA ASN A 17 -3.75 0.30 -11.92
C ASN A 17 -2.72 1.05 -12.80
N SER A 18 -2.19 2.18 -12.32
CA SER A 18 -1.14 2.91 -13.05
C SER A 18 0.17 2.13 -13.11
N THR A 19 0.50 1.37 -12.06
CA THR A 19 1.67 0.47 -12.03
C THR A 19 1.51 -0.61 -13.08
N LEU A 20 0.35 -1.27 -13.11
CA LEU A 20 0.04 -2.26 -14.15
C LEU A 20 0.12 -1.68 -15.56
N ALA A 21 -0.48 -0.51 -15.79
CA ALA A 21 -0.50 0.13 -17.10
C ALA A 21 0.90 0.47 -17.60
N ALA A 22 1.74 1.04 -16.72
CA ALA A 22 3.13 1.39 -17.05
C ALA A 22 3.98 0.13 -17.30
N ALA A 23 3.84 -0.89 -16.46
CA ALA A 23 4.55 -2.17 -16.61
C ALA A 23 4.22 -2.86 -17.94
N LEU A 24 2.93 -2.94 -18.28
CA LEU A 24 2.48 -3.56 -19.53
C LEU A 24 2.98 -2.80 -20.76
N ALA A 25 2.97 -1.47 -20.70
CA ALA A 25 3.50 -0.63 -21.78
C ALA A 25 5.01 -0.82 -21.96
N ALA A 26 5.78 -0.80 -20.86
CA ALA A 26 7.22 -1.03 -20.86
C ALA A 26 7.58 -2.40 -21.44
N ALA A 27 6.91 -3.46 -20.97
CA ALA A 27 7.13 -4.82 -21.44
C ALA A 27 6.85 -4.99 -22.93
N LYS A 28 5.73 -4.42 -23.44
CA LYS A 28 5.39 -4.48 -24.87
C LYS A 28 6.37 -3.71 -25.76
N LEU A 29 6.94 -2.63 -25.26
CA LEU A 29 7.96 -1.85 -25.96
C LEU A 29 9.38 -2.38 -25.72
N ARG A 30 9.53 -3.48 -24.97
CA ARG A 30 10.83 -4.09 -24.60
C ARG A 30 11.77 -3.11 -23.91
N VAL A 31 11.20 -2.24 -23.08
CA VAL A 31 11.97 -1.38 -22.19
C VAL A 31 12.18 -2.14 -20.88
N PRO A 32 13.42 -2.21 -20.35
CA PRO A 32 13.68 -2.85 -19.06
C PRO A 32 12.77 -2.31 -17.96
N LEU A 33 12.31 -3.21 -17.07
CA LEU A 33 11.33 -2.90 -16.04
C LEU A 33 11.82 -3.32 -14.65
N ALA A 34 11.81 -2.38 -13.71
CA ALA A 34 12.02 -2.63 -12.29
C ALA A 34 10.69 -2.45 -11.52
N HIS A 35 10.34 -3.42 -10.70
CA HIS A 35 9.18 -3.36 -9.82
C HIS A 35 9.63 -3.25 -8.36
N VAL A 36 9.35 -2.10 -7.75
CA VAL A 36 9.54 -1.84 -6.32
C VAL A 36 8.33 -2.36 -5.55
N GLU A 37 8.58 -3.02 -4.42
CA GLU A 37 7.56 -3.70 -3.61
C GLU A 37 7.04 -5.01 -4.25
N ALA A 38 7.90 -5.65 -5.05
CA ALA A 38 7.60 -6.92 -5.70
C ALA A 38 7.42 -8.08 -4.69
N GLY A 39 6.65 -9.10 -5.08
CA GLY A 39 6.55 -10.39 -4.36
C GLY A 39 5.59 -10.43 -3.16
N LEU A 40 4.97 -9.31 -2.77
CA LEU A 40 3.93 -9.33 -1.75
C LEU A 40 2.69 -10.08 -2.25
N ARG A 41 2.07 -10.90 -1.39
CA ARG A 41 0.88 -11.68 -1.74
C ARG A 41 -0.16 -11.60 -0.65
N SER A 42 -1.39 -11.29 -1.03
CA SER A 42 -2.56 -11.51 -0.18
C SER A 42 -3.13 -12.92 -0.34
N PHE A 43 -2.83 -13.59 -1.46
CA PHE A 43 -3.46 -14.83 -1.91
C PHE A 43 -4.97 -14.73 -2.16
N ASP A 44 -5.50 -13.51 -2.19
CA ASP A 44 -6.89 -13.20 -2.48
C ASP A 44 -6.99 -12.61 -3.89
N ARG A 45 -7.44 -13.42 -4.85
CA ARG A 45 -7.55 -13.01 -6.26
C ARG A 45 -8.77 -12.14 -6.55
N ASP A 46 -9.70 -12.00 -5.60
CA ASP A 46 -10.81 -11.05 -5.73
C ASP A 46 -10.33 -9.61 -5.43
N MET A 47 -9.16 -9.44 -4.80
CA MET A 47 -8.47 -8.16 -4.64
C MET A 47 -7.83 -7.72 -5.97
N PRO A 48 -8.27 -6.61 -6.58
CA PRO A 48 -7.69 -6.12 -7.84
C PRO A 48 -6.17 -5.90 -7.77
N GLU A 49 -5.69 -5.41 -6.62
CA GLU A 49 -4.27 -5.18 -6.38
C GLU A 49 -3.46 -6.48 -6.40
N GLU A 50 -4.02 -7.63 -5.99
CA GLU A 50 -3.33 -8.92 -6.08
C GLU A 50 -3.13 -9.34 -7.54
N LEU A 51 -4.14 -9.14 -8.39
CA LEU A 51 -4.02 -9.40 -9.82
C LEU A 51 -2.97 -8.51 -10.47
N ASN A 52 -2.94 -7.22 -10.08
CA ASN A 52 -1.93 -6.28 -10.55
C ASN A 52 -0.52 -6.73 -10.14
N ARG A 53 -0.31 -7.13 -8.87
CA ARG A 53 1.00 -7.63 -8.38
C ARG A 53 1.49 -8.81 -9.21
N LEU A 54 0.64 -9.82 -9.39
CA LEU A 54 0.99 -11.02 -10.15
C LEU A 54 1.39 -10.70 -11.59
N VAL A 55 0.66 -9.81 -12.28
CA VAL A 55 0.98 -9.45 -13.65
C VAL A 55 2.25 -8.63 -13.73
N VAL A 56 2.44 -7.63 -12.87
CA VAL A 56 3.63 -6.79 -12.89
C VAL A 56 4.88 -7.60 -12.55
N ASP A 57 4.80 -8.49 -11.54
CA ASP A 57 5.91 -9.37 -11.17
C ASP A 57 6.33 -10.32 -12.30
N ALA A 58 5.35 -10.86 -13.04
CA ALA A 58 5.64 -11.69 -14.20
C ALA A 58 6.39 -10.92 -15.30
N LEU A 59 6.10 -9.63 -15.48
CA LEU A 59 6.65 -8.78 -16.54
C LEU A 59 8.02 -8.13 -16.19
N ALA A 60 8.33 -7.92 -14.92
CA ALA A 60 9.45 -7.05 -14.51
C ALA A 60 10.83 -7.73 -14.50
N ASP A 61 11.81 -7.22 -15.24
CA ASP A 61 13.17 -7.76 -15.27
C ASP A 61 13.87 -7.73 -13.91
N HIS A 62 13.58 -6.72 -13.08
CA HIS A 62 14.11 -6.59 -11.72
C HIS A 62 12.97 -6.49 -10.69
N LEU A 63 12.99 -7.39 -9.71
CA LEU A 63 11.99 -7.49 -8.65
C LEU A 63 12.66 -7.07 -7.35
N LEU A 64 12.36 -5.85 -6.92
CA LEU A 64 12.94 -5.22 -5.74
C LEU A 64 12.04 -5.50 -4.54
N THR A 65 12.38 -6.51 -3.77
CA THR A 65 11.51 -7.08 -2.74
C THR A 65 11.71 -6.41 -1.37
N PRO A 66 10.63 -6.27 -0.59
CA PRO A 66 10.69 -5.63 0.72
C PRO A 66 11.12 -6.57 1.85
N SER A 67 10.98 -7.88 1.68
CA SER A 67 11.07 -8.84 2.78
C SER A 67 11.37 -10.27 2.33
N PRO A 68 11.84 -11.15 3.24
CA PRO A 68 12.17 -12.54 2.90
C PRO A 68 10.97 -13.39 2.42
N ASP A 69 9.77 -13.12 2.92
CA ASP A 69 8.54 -13.79 2.49
C ASP A 69 8.14 -13.39 1.07
N ALA A 70 8.40 -12.14 0.66
CA ALA A 70 8.22 -11.71 -0.73
C ALA A 70 9.17 -12.44 -1.69
N ASP A 71 10.44 -12.62 -1.30
CA ASP A 71 11.40 -13.43 -2.07
C ASP A 71 10.88 -14.85 -2.28
N GLU A 72 10.37 -15.46 -1.20
CA GLU A 72 9.87 -16.83 -1.20
C GLU A 72 8.62 -17.00 -2.07
N ASN A 73 7.70 -16.03 -2.05
CA ASN A 73 6.53 -16.04 -2.93
C ASN A 73 6.94 -16.06 -4.40
N LEU A 74 7.89 -15.19 -4.80
CA LEU A 74 8.38 -15.14 -6.18
C LEU A 74 9.07 -16.45 -6.59
N ARG A 75 9.88 -17.04 -5.71
CA ARG A 75 10.51 -18.35 -5.97
C ARG A 75 9.48 -19.46 -6.19
N ARG A 76 8.42 -19.50 -5.38
CA ARG A 76 7.32 -20.48 -5.52
C ARG A 76 6.58 -20.33 -6.85
N GLU A 77 6.55 -19.12 -7.39
CA GLU A 77 5.97 -18.82 -8.71
C GLU A 77 6.93 -19.12 -9.88
N GLY A 78 8.14 -19.62 -9.59
CA GLY A 78 9.12 -19.99 -10.60
C GLY A 78 9.95 -18.83 -11.13
N ILE A 79 9.93 -17.67 -10.46
CA ILE A 79 10.80 -16.55 -10.80
C ILE A 79 12.26 -16.90 -10.44
N PRO A 80 13.21 -16.71 -11.35
CA PRO A 80 14.62 -16.99 -11.08
C PRO A 80 15.22 -15.99 -10.08
N ASP A 81 16.07 -16.46 -9.18
CA ASP A 81 16.77 -15.64 -8.18
C ASP A 81 17.56 -14.48 -8.80
N SER A 82 18.01 -14.61 -10.06
CA SER A 82 18.71 -13.54 -10.77
C SER A 82 17.87 -12.28 -10.99
N ARG A 83 16.54 -12.38 -10.92
CA ARG A 83 15.61 -11.24 -11.00
C ARG A 83 15.23 -10.68 -9.62
N ILE A 84 15.51 -11.39 -8.53
CA ILE A 84 15.03 -11.07 -7.18
C ILE A 84 16.12 -10.34 -6.41
N HIS A 85 15.81 -9.13 -5.93
CA HIS A 85 16.75 -8.30 -5.18
C HIS A 85 16.09 -7.80 -3.89
N ARG A 86 16.49 -8.36 -2.74
CA ARG A 86 15.98 -7.90 -1.44
C ARG A 86 16.62 -6.58 -1.03
N VAL A 87 15.83 -5.51 -1.08
CA VAL A 87 16.28 -4.14 -0.82
C VAL A 87 15.57 -3.48 0.38
N GLY A 88 14.54 -4.10 0.93
CA GLY A 88 13.71 -3.49 1.98
C GLY A 88 12.57 -2.65 1.42
N ASN A 89 11.80 -2.00 2.29
CA ASN A 89 10.64 -1.21 1.88
C ASN A 89 10.94 0.29 1.99
N VAL A 90 10.78 1.03 0.88
CA VAL A 90 11.00 2.49 0.77
C VAL A 90 10.16 3.33 1.74
N MET A 91 9.07 2.76 2.26
CA MET A 91 8.27 3.39 3.31
C MET A 91 9.06 3.57 4.62
N ILE A 92 10.07 2.73 4.88
CA ILE A 92 10.96 2.87 6.04
C ILE A 92 11.84 4.11 5.87
N ASP A 93 12.44 4.29 4.70
CA ASP A 93 13.25 5.46 4.37
C ASP A 93 12.41 6.74 4.51
N SER A 94 11.21 6.73 3.94
CA SER A 94 10.26 7.85 4.04
C SER A 94 9.88 8.15 5.49
N LEU A 95 9.61 7.12 6.30
CA LEU A 95 9.31 7.24 7.72
C LEU A 95 10.48 7.88 8.46
N VAL A 96 11.69 7.33 8.32
CA VAL A 96 12.88 7.81 9.03
C VAL A 96 13.19 9.26 8.66
N ALA A 97 13.08 9.62 7.38
CA ALA A 97 13.29 10.98 6.92
C ALA A 97 12.25 11.97 7.49
N ALA A 98 10.97 11.56 7.55
CA ALA A 98 9.89 12.43 8.03
C ALA A 98 9.74 12.48 9.56
N LEU A 99 10.26 11.47 10.28
CA LEU A 99 10.01 11.28 11.71
C LEU A 99 10.42 12.48 12.58
N PRO A 100 11.58 13.15 12.38
CA PRO A 100 11.94 14.32 13.18
C PRO A 100 10.92 15.46 13.03
N ALA A 101 10.53 15.78 11.79
CA ALA A 101 9.55 16.82 11.50
C ALA A 101 8.17 16.44 12.06
N ALA A 102 7.74 15.19 11.89
CA ALA A 102 6.48 14.70 12.42
C ALA A 102 6.40 14.77 13.96
N ARG A 103 7.50 14.42 14.65
CA ARG A 103 7.59 14.55 16.13
C ARG A 103 7.55 16.00 16.59
N ALA A 104 8.15 16.92 15.84
CA ALA A 104 8.14 18.35 16.17
C ALA A 104 6.75 19.01 16.05
N LEU A 105 5.80 18.39 15.34
CA LEU A 105 4.43 18.90 15.23
C LEU A 105 3.63 18.78 16.54
N ASP A 106 4.03 17.88 17.44
CA ASP A 106 3.33 17.53 18.67
C ASP A 106 1.79 17.43 18.50
N MET A 107 1.39 16.64 17.49
CA MET A 107 -0.02 16.47 17.12
C MET A 107 -0.90 16.02 18.29
N PRO A 108 -0.47 15.11 19.20
CA PRO A 108 -1.27 14.76 20.37
C PRO A 108 -1.61 16.00 21.21
N GLN A 109 -0.63 16.83 21.57
CA GLN A 109 -0.88 18.03 22.36
C GLN A 109 -1.81 19.01 21.62
N ARG A 110 -1.59 19.23 20.33
CA ARG A 110 -2.43 20.13 19.50
C ARG A 110 -3.88 19.68 19.37
N LEU A 111 -4.14 18.39 19.49
CA LEU A 111 -5.47 17.79 19.42
C LEU A 111 -6.07 17.53 20.81
N GLY A 112 -5.39 17.92 21.90
CA GLY A 112 -5.85 17.68 23.27
C GLY A 112 -5.81 16.20 23.67
N LEU A 113 -4.93 15.40 23.06
CA LEU A 113 -4.75 13.97 23.31
C LEU A 113 -3.53 13.73 24.21
N GLU A 114 -3.65 12.81 25.17
CA GLU A 114 -2.52 12.38 26.00
C GLU A 114 -1.68 11.32 25.25
N PRO A 115 -0.36 11.52 25.08
CA PRO A 115 0.52 10.54 24.43
C PRO A 115 0.40 9.14 25.05
N GLY A 116 0.23 8.13 24.20
CA GLY A 116 0.05 6.74 24.65
C GLY A 116 -1.35 6.40 25.19
N ARG A 117 -2.28 7.37 25.23
CA ARG A 117 -3.67 7.16 25.69
C ARG A 117 -4.72 7.53 24.64
N PHE A 118 -4.43 7.25 23.39
CA PHE A 118 -5.40 7.37 22.30
C PHE A 118 -5.15 6.26 21.26
N ALA A 119 -6.19 5.93 20.50
CA ALA A 119 -6.09 5.08 19.32
C ALA A 119 -6.17 5.93 18.05
N VAL A 120 -5.55 5.45 16.97
CA VAL A 120 -5.71 6.04 15.62
C VAL A 120 -6.45 5.05 14.75
N CYS A 121 -7.51 5.49 14.09
CA CYS A 121 -8.27 4.69 13.13
C CYS A 121 -8.21 5.34 11.75
N THR A 122 -7.89 4.55 10.73
CA THR A 122 -8.10 4.95 9.33
C THR A 122 -8.94 3.89 8.66
N LEU A 123 -10.00 4.29 7.97
CA LEU A 123 -10.94 3.38 7.33
C LEU A 123 -11.27 3.93 5.94
N HIS A 124 -10.98 3.16 4.89
CA HIS A 124 -11.18 3.60 3.50
C HIS A 124 -11.41 2.45 2.49
N ARG A 125 -11.21 1.19 2.89
CA ARG A 125 -11.34 0.05 1.97
C ARG A 125 -12.80 -0.13 1.52
N PRO A 126 -13.09 -0.25 0.21
CA PRO A 126 -14.45 -0.43 -0.31
C PRO A 126 -15.26 -1.52 0.41
N ALA A 127 -14.65 -2.69 0.61
CA ALA A 127 -15.26 -3.83 1.31
C ALA A 127 -15.70 -3.52 2.76
N ASN A 128 -15.14 -2.49 3.38
CA ASN A 128 -15.46 -2.09 4.75
C ASN A 128 -16.45 -0.91 4.82
N VAL A 129 -16.48 -0.04 3.81
CA VAL A 129 -17.18 1.26 3.90
C VAL A 129 -18.36 1.41 2.95
N ASP A 130 -18.43 0.62 1.88
CA ASP A 130 -19.52 0.75 0.90
C ASP A 130 -20.76 -0.08 1.25
N ASP A 131 -20.59 -1.15 2.04
CA ASP A 131 -21.71 -1.89 2.62
C ASP A 131 -22.11 -1.26 3.98
N PRO A 132 -23.32 -0.70 4.11
CA PRO A 132 -23.76 -0.07 5.35
C PRO A 132 -23.84 -1.06 6.53
N VAL A 133 -24.07 -2.35 6.29
CA VAL A 133 -24.11 -3.36 7.37
C VAL A 133 -22.71 -3.60 7.91
N CYS A 134 -21.73 -3.83 7.02
CA CYS A 134 -20.32 -3.95 7.39
C CYS A 134 -19.81 -2.69 8.11
N LEU A 135 -20.07 -1.50 7.52
CA LEU A 135 -19.65 -0.22 8.11
C LEU A 135 -20.27 -0.02 9.49
N GLY A 136 -21.58 -0.27 9.65
CA GLY A 136 -22.28 -0.17 10.93
C GLY A 136 -21.63 -1.03 12.01
N ARG A 137 -21.30 -2.29 11.70
CA ARG A 137 -20.60 -3.19 12.65
C ARG A 137 -19.23 -2.66 13.06
N ILE A 138 -18.48 -2.08 12.12
CA ILE A 138 -17.17 -1.48 12.41
C ILE A 138 -17.36 -0.26 13.31
N LEU A 139 -18.32 0.62 13.00
CA LEU A 139 -18.62 1.80 13.80
C LEU A 139 -19.09 1.43 15.22
N ASP A 140 -19.94 0.41 15.38
CA ASP A 140 -20.34 -0.12 16.69
C ASP A 140 -19.13 -0.61 17.50
N GLY A 141 -18.18 -1.27 16.84
CA GLY A 141 -16.92 -1.68 17.44
C GLY A 141 -16.07 -0.48 17.89
N LEU A 142 -15.96 0.54 17.03
CA LEU A 142 -15.24 1.77 17.32
C LEU A 142 -15.90 2.56 18.46
N ASP A 143 -17.23 2.60 18.55
CA ASP A 143 -17.95 3.25 19.66
C ASP A 143 -17.60 2.58 21.00
N ARG A 144 -17.65 1.25 21.07
CA ARG A 144 -17.26 0.48 22.26
C ARG A 144 -15.81 0.71 22.69
N VAL A 145 -14.90 0.87 21.72
CA VAL A 145 -13.50 1.22 22.00
C VAL A 145 -13.40 2.68 22.44
N GLY A 146 -14.15 3.58 21.81
CA GLY A 146 -14.23 5.02 22.10
C GLY A 146 -14.68 5.33 23.53
N GLN A 147 -15.54 4.47 24.11
CA GLN A 147 -15.93 4.53 25.51
C GLN A 147 -14.78 4.27 26.50
N ARG A 148 -13.67 3.65 26.05
CA ARG A 148 -12.50 3.32 26.88
C ARG A 148 -11.29 4.19 26.59
N VAL A 149 -11.10 4.57 25.33
CA VAL A 149 -9.94 5.35 24.87
C VAL A 149 -10.36 6.29 23.74
N PRO A 150 -9.94 7.56 23.74
CA PRO A 150 -10.17 8.47 22.62
C PRO A 150 -9.67 7.89 21.30
N ILE A 151 -10.47 8.01 20.24
CA ILE A 151 -10.11 7.56 18.90
C ILE A 151 -9.92 8.80 18.00
N LEU A 152 -8.69 9.01 17.54
CA LEU A 152 -8.42 9.94 16.45
C LEU A 152 -8.77 9.25 15.13
N PHE A 153 -9.83 9.72 14.46
CA PHE A 153 -10.28 9.16 13.19
C PHE A 153 -10.19 10.21 12.07
N PRO A 154 -9.05 10.29 11.33
CA PRO A 154 -8.96 11.08 10.12
C PRO A 154 -9.85 10.45 9.03
N VAL A 155 -11.07 10.97 8.89
CA VAL A 155 -12.08 10.37 8.01
C VAL A 155 -11.71 10.60 6.54
N HIS A 156 -11.42 9.50 5.83
CA HIS A 156 -11.18 9.54 4.39
C HIS A 156 -12.43 10.07 3.63
N PRO A 157 -12.29 10.86 2.54
CA PRO A 157 -13.44 11.40 1.81
C PRO A 157 -14.46 10.34 1.37
N ARG A 158 -14.00 9.15 0.97
CA ARG A 158 -14.88 8.01 0.64
C ARG A 158 -15.78 7.64 1.82
N THR A 159 -15.19 7.43 2.99
CA THR A 159 -15.90 7.01 4.21
C THR A 159 -16.83 8.12 4.69
N ARG A 160 -16.39 9.38 4.60
CA ARG A 160 -17.22 10.53 4.95
C ARG A 160 -18.55 10.56 4.19
N GLY A 161 -18.55 10.18 2.90
CA GLY A 161 -19.77 10.11 2.09
C GLY A 161 -20.71 8.94 2.43
N ARG A 162 -20.29 8.03 3.32
CA ARG A 162 -21.04 6.84 3.73
C ARG A 162 -21.50 6.91 5.19
N LEU A 163 -20.98 7.85 5.96
CA LEU A 163 -21.41 8.06 7.34
C LEU A 163 -22.85 8.63 7.35
N PRO A 164 -23.72 8.14 8.25
CA PRO A 164 -25.02 8.77 8.47
C PRO A 164 -24.84 10.22 8.94
N ALA A 165 -25.80 11.08 8.59
CA ALA A 165 -25.82 12.49 8.97
C ALA A 165 -26.05 12.67 10.48
#